data_AF-A0A3D3QL80-F1
#
_entry.id   AF-A0A3D3QL80-F1
#
_cell.length_a   1.000
_cell.length_b   1.000
_cell.length_c   1.000
_cell.angle_alpha   90.00
_cell.angle_beta   90.00
_cell.angle_gamma   90.00
#
_symmetry.space_group_name_H-M   'P 1'
#
loop_
_entity.id
_entity.type
_entity.pdbx_description
1 polymer ?
#
loop_
_entity_poly.entity_id
_entity_poly.type
_entity_poly.pdbx_seq_one_letter_code
_entity_poly.pdbx_strand_id
1 'polypeptide(L)'
;MLELLEEIQFERVGAFTYSVEEGTRAERLPDHVPRDVMDDRLEELMELQRAISFERNSMYVGRETDVLVDQSLNDDPEYGAVGRTDGQAVDVDGVTHLIGSGVWKPGEFVRARVVGAHDYDLVAEIVETTHQSTSS
;
A
#
# COMPACT_ATOMS: atom_id res chain seq x y z
N MET A 1 21.61 4.95 6.05
CA MET A 1 20.46 4.31 5.37
C MET A 1 19.16 4.81 5.96
N LEU A 2 18.96 4.74 7.28
CA LEU A 2 17.83 5.41 7.94
C LEU A 2 17.80 6.91 7.64
N GLU A 3 18.93 7.60 7.76
CA GLU A 3 19.06 9.03 7.37
C GLU A 3 18.65 9.32 5.91
N LEU A 4 18.88 8.38 4.99
CA LEU A 4 18.51 8.53 3.58
C LEU A 4 16.99 8.37 3.39
N LEU A 5 16.37 7.44 4.14
CA LEU A 5 14.93 7.25 4.16
C LEU A 5 14.22 8.47 4.74
N GLU A 6 14.76 9.03 5.82
CA GLU A 6 14.25 10.27 6.42
C GLU A 6 14.40 11.48 5.48
N GLU A 7 15.52 11.61 4.79
CA GLU A 7 15.76 12.75 3.89
C GLU A 7 14.86 12.70 2.65
N ILE A 8 14.73 11.53 2.02
CA ILE A 8 14.03 11.41 0.74
C ILE A 8 12.52 11.18 0.95
N GLN A 9 12.12 10.60 2.08
CA GLN A 9 10.73 10.24 2.39
C GLN A 9 10.04 9.50 1.24
N PHE A 10 10.67 8.40 0.81
CA PHE A 10 10.14 7.55 -0.25
C PHE A 10 8.73 7.09 0.05
N GLU A 11 7.86 7.14 -0.96
CA GLU A 11 6.49 6.68 -0.85
C GLU A 11 6.39 5.19 -0.52
N ARG A 12 7.29 4.39 -1.10
CA ARG A 12 7.30 2.93 -1.04
C ARG A 12 8.73 2.42 -1.02
N VAL A 13 9.02 1.43 -0.16
CA VAL A 13 10.33 0.80 -0.05
C VAL A 13 10.16 -0.69 0.19
N GLY A 14 10.85 -1.51 -0.61
CA GLY A 14 11.02 -2.94 -0.37
C GLY A 14 12.39 -3.20 0.23
N ALA A 15 12.44 -3.89 1.37
CA ALA A 15 13.67 -4.24 2.06
C ALA A 15 13.70 -5.74 2.37
N PHE A 16 14.86 -6.36 2.18
CA PHE A 16 15.07 -7.79 2.37
C PHE A 16 16.40 -8.00 3.08
N THR A 17 16.45 -8.96 4.00
CA THR A 17 17.72 -9.37 4.59
C THR A 17 18.60 -10.02 3.54
N TYR A 18 19.90 -9.77 3.64
CA TYR A 18 20.88 -10.42 2.79
C TYR A 18 20.93 -11.94 3.06
N SER A 19 20.91 -12.74 1.99
CA SER A 19 21.08 -14.21 2.03
C SER A 19 22.34 -14.60 1.28
N VAL A 20 23.22 -15.38 1.92
CA VAL A 20 24.42 -15.93 1.27
C VAL A 20 24.02 -17.22 0.57
N GLU A 21 24.04 -17.20 -0.75
CA GLU A 21 23.84 -18.40 -1.57
C GLU A 21 25.19 -19.00 -1.99
N GLU A 22 25.31 -20.33 -1.94
CA GLU A 22 26.53 -21.05 -2.33
C GLU A 22 26.95 -20.73 -3.78
N GLY A 23 28.25 -20.51 -3.99
CA GLY A 23 28.81 -20.23 -5.31
C GLY A 23 28.69 -18.78 -5.77
N THR A 24 28.04 -17.91 -4.98
CA THR A 24 27.98 -16.48 -5.28
C THR A 24 29.29 -15.77 -4.95
N ARG A 25 29.54 -14.60 -5.56
CA ARG A 25 30.66 -13.72 -5.13
C ARG A 25 30.49 -13.27 -3.67
N ALA A 26 29.24 -13.23 -3.24
CA ALA A 26 28.76 -12.79 -1.94
C ALA A 26 29.23 -13.72 -0.81
N GLU A 27 29.34 -15.03 -1.07
CA GLU A 27 29.92 -16.05 -0.18
C GLU A 27 31.36 -15.76 0.24
N ARG A 28 32.14 -15.11 -0.64
CA ARG A 28 33.57 -14.85 -0.40
C ARG A 28 33.84 -13.50 0.27
N LEU A 29 32.78 -12.77 0.65
CA LEU A 29 32.93 -11.48 1.31
C LEU A 29 33.22 -11.70 2.81
N PRO A 30 34.21 -10.99 3.38
CA PRO A 30 34.41 -11.00 4.82
C PRO A 30 33.27 -10.22 5.52
N ASP A 31 33.20 -10.36 6.84
CA ASP A 31 32.35 -9.54 7.74
C ASP A 31 30.83 -9.75 7.58
N HIS A 32 30.40 -10.99 7.35
CA HIS A 32 28.99 -11.35 7.48
C HIS A 32 28.50 -11.08 8.91
N VAL A 33 27.39 -10.37 9.02
CA VAL A 33 26.72 -10.15 10.30
C VAL A 33 25.80 -11.32 10.62
N PRO A 34 25.55 -11.63 11.91
CA PRO A 34 24.56 -12.61 12.31
C PRO A 34 23.16 -12.29 11.77
N ARG A 35 22.37 -13.34 11.56
CA ARG A 35 20.97 -13.22 11.09
C ARG A 35 20.16 -12.26 11.97
N ASP A 36 20.24 -12.42 13.29
CA ASP A 36 19.52 -11.60 14.26
C ASP A 36 19.82 -10.10 14.07
N VAL A 37 21.09 -9.73 13.82
CA VAL A 37 21.47 -8.33 13.57
C VAL A 37 20.91 -7.81 12.24
N MET A 38 20.76 -8.67 11.23
CA MET A 38 20.12 -8.29 9.96
C MET A 38 18.63 -8.11 10.13
N ASP A 39 17.99 -8.99 10.90
CA ASP A 39 16.56 -8.94 11.18
C ASP A 39 16.23 -7.69 12.03
N ASP A 40 17.01 -7.38 13.07
CA ASP A 40 16.88 -6.16 13.90
C ASP A 40 16.95 -4.88 13.04
N ARG A 41 17.92 -4.83 12.12
CA ARG A 41 18.10 -3.68 11.21
C ARG A 41 16.97 -3.56 10.20
N LEU A 42 16.44 -4.70 9.73
CA LEU A 42 15.30 -4.72 8.82
C LEU A 42 14.06 -4.20 9.56
N GLU A 43 13.86 -4.63 10.81
CA GLU A 43 12.75 -4.15 11.64
C GLU A 43 12.81 -2.63 11.86
N GLU A 44 13.95 -2.09 12.28
CA GLU A 44 14.16 -0.65 12.47
C GLU A 44 13.89 0.16 11.19
N LEU A 45 14.37 -0.36 10.04
CA LEU A 45 14.14 0.26 8.74
C LEU A 45 12.65 0.25 8.34
N MET A 46 11.97 -0.87 8.58
CA MET A 46 10.55 -1.03 8.24
C MET A 46 9.65 -0.22 9.18
N GLU A 47 10.04 -0.02 10.44
CA GLU A 47 9.36 0.89 11.37
C GLU A 47 9.41 2.34 10.89
N LEU A 48 10.59 2.83 10.50
CA LEU A 48 10.74 4.16 9.94
C LEU A 48 9.93 4.32 8.65
N GLN A 49 10.01 3.34 7.75
CA GLN A 49 9.25 3.38 6.50
C GLN A 49 7.73 3.38 6.74
N ARG A 50 7.22 2.61 7.72
CA ARG A 50 5.79 2.66 8.10
C ARG A 50 5.36 4.06 8.50
N ALA A 51 6.16 4.75 9.30
CA ALA A 51 5.86 6.12 9.72
C ALA A 51 5.80 7.09 8.53
N ILE A 52 6.75 6.98 7.59
CA ILE A 52 6.79 7.80 6.37
C ILE A 52 5.57 7.50 5.48
N SER A 53 5.24 6.22 5.26
CA SER A 53 4.08 5.81 4.46
C SER A 53 2.78 6.31 5.08
N PHE A 54 2.62 6.21 6.40
CA PHE A 54 1.46 6.77 7.11
C PHE A 54 1.34 8.28 6.95
N GLU A 55 2.44 9.04 7.09
CA GLU A 55 2.45 10.49 6.93
C GLU A 55 2.01 10.89 5.51
N ARG A 56 2.56 10.20 4.49
CA ARG A 56 2.19 10.44 3.08
C ARG A 56 0.74 10.09 2.79
N ASN A 57 0.28 8.91 3.23
CA ASN A 57 -1.11 8.49 3.07
C ASN A 57 -2.06 9.48 3.76
N SER A 58 -1.69 10.00 4.92
CA SER A 58 -2.46 11.03 5.63
C SER A 58 -2.64 12.31 4.82
N MET A 59 -1.72 12.65 3.91
CA MET A 59 -1.86 13.81 3.00
C MET A 59 -2.99 13.64 1.97
N TYR A 60 -3.45 12.40 1.72
CA TYR A 60 -4.57 12.12 0.83
C TYR A 60 -5.92 12.29 1.52
N VAL A 61 -5.97 12.29 2.86
CA VAL A 61 -7.23 12.47 3.60
C VAL A 61 -7.90 13.80 3.22
N GLY A 62 -9.18 13.73 2.88
CA GLY A 62 -10.00 14.83 2.38
C GLY A 62 -9.98 15.02 0.86
N ARG A 63 -9.07 14.35 0.13
CA ARG A 63 -9.03 14.41 -1.34
C ARG A 63 -10.00 13.42 -1.97
N GLU A 64 -10.50 13.78 -3.15
CA GLU A 64 -11.26 12.87 -4.00
C GLU A 64 -10.36 12.27 -5.08
N THR A 65 -10.47 10.96 -5.26
CA THR A 65 -9.70 10.19 -6.23
C THR A 65 -10.59 9.16 -6.90
N ASP A 66 -10.18 8.73 -8.09
CA ASP A 66 -10.80 7.58 -8.74
C ASP A 66 -10.18 6.30 -8.15
N VAL A 67 -11.04 5.32 -7.88
CA VAL A 67 -10.65 4.01 -7.34
C VAL A 67 -11.17 2.94 -8.29
N LEU A 68 -10.25 2.10 -8.77
CA LEU A 68 -10.57 0.90 -9.51
C LEU A 68 -10.96 -0.19 -8.51
N VAL A 69 -12.19 -0.69 -8.59
CA VAL A 69 -12.67 -1.78 -7.75
C VAL A 69 -12.01 -3.09 -8.19
N ASP A 70 -11.36 -3.77 -7.26
CA ASP A 70 -10.75 -5.10 -7.52
C ASP A 70 -11.65 -6.22 -6.96
N GLN A 71 -12.32 -6.00 -5.82
CA GLN A 71 -13.19 -6.99 -5.20
C GLN A 71 -14.36 -6.35 -4.43
N SER A 72 -15.55 -6.95 -4.55
CA SER A 72 -16.73 -6.61 -3.73
C SER A 72 -16.70 -7.38 -2.41
N LEU A 73 -17.06 -6.72 -1.32
CA LEU A 73 -17.09 -7.27 0.04
C LEU A 73 -18.54 -7.37 0.53
N ASN A 74 -19.32 -8.27 -0.06
CA ASN A 74 -20.78 -8.33 0.17
C ASN A 74 -21.18 -8.77 1.60
N ASP A 75 -20.27 -9.40 2.34
CA ASP A 75 -20.50 -9.92 3.69
C ASP A 75 -19.73 -9.13 4.78
N ASP A 76 -19.06 -8.03 4.42
CA ASP A 76 -18.32 -7.20 5.37
C ASP A 76 -19.24 -6.10 5.94
N PRO A 77 -19.29 -5.93 7.28
CA PRO A 77 -20.19 -4.98 7.92
C PRO A 77 -19.74 -3.51 7.81
N GLU A 78 -18.48 -3.26 7.44
CA GLU A 78 -17.86 -1.94 7.44
C GLU A 78 -17.53 -1.47 6.02
N TYR A 79 -17.02 -2.37 5.18
CA TYR A 79 -16.56 -2.06 3.84
C TYR A 79 -17.42 -2.74 2.77
N GLY A 80 -17.74 -1.99 1.73
CA GLY A 80 -18.52 -2.52 0.61
C GLY A 80 -17.66 -3.13 -0.50
N ALA A 81 -16.44 -2.63 -0.67
CA ALA A 81 -15.50 -3.09 -1.67
C ALA A 81 -14.06 -2.73 -1.28
N VAL A 82 -13.11 -3.33 -2.00
CA VAL A 82 -11.69 -3.00 -1.96
C VAL A 82 -11.19 -2.75 -3.38
N GLY A 83 -10.31 -1.75 -3.52
CA GLY A 83 -9.79 -1.34 -4.81
C GLY A 83 -8.46 -0.58 -4.70
N ARG A 84 -8.07 0.05 -5.79
CA ARG A 84 -6.78 0.74 -5.95
C ARG A 84 -6.96 2.12 -6.55
N THR A 85 -6.23 3.08 -6.02
CA THR A 85 -6.01 4.39 -6.65
C THR A 85 -4.97 4.26 -7.77
N ASP A 86 -4.81 5.31 -8.58
CA ASP A 86 -3.79 5.37 -9.65
C ASP A 86 -2.36 5.17 -9.13
N GLY A 87 -2.09 5.57 -7.88
CA GLY A 87 -0.81 5.41 -7.21
C GLY A 87 -0.57 4.02 -6.59
N GLN A 88 -1.54 3.08 -6.64
CA GLN A 88 -1.45 1.76 -6.00
C GLN A 88 -1.25 0.63 -7.05
N ALA A 89 -0.06 0.05 -7.08
CA ALA A 89 0.28 -1.15 -7.85
C ALA A 89 -0.36 -2.40 -7.23
N VAL A 90 -0.89 -3.28 -8.09
CA VAL A 90 -1.47 -4.55 -7.67
C VAL A 90 -0.43 -5.43 -6.96
N ASP A 91 -0.84 -6.11 -5.88
CA ASP A 91 -0.06 -7.09 -5.09
C ASP A 91 1.22 -6.58 -4.40
N VAL A 92 1.65 -5.36 -4.69
CA VAL A 92 2.88 -4.76 -4.16
C VAL A 92 2.56 -3.67 -3.14
N ASP A 93 1.43 -2.99 -3.33
CA ASP A 93 1.04 -1.81 -2.58
C ASP A 93 -0.18 -2.07 -1.69
N GLY A 94 -0.37 -1.21 -0.68
CA GLY A 94 -1.60 -1.23 0.11
C GLY A 94 -2.84 -0.94 -0.72
N VAL A 95 -4.00 -1.25 -0.17
CA VAL A 95 -5.29 -1.17 -0.84
C VAL A 95 -6.11 0.04 -0.37
N THR A 96 -7.17 0.35 -1.10
CA THR A 96 -8.17 1.33 -0.67
C THR A 96 -9.46 0.61 -0.31
N HIS A 97 -9.82 0.65 0.97
CA HIS A 97 -11.10 0.18 1.48
C HIS A 97 -12.20 1.19 1.17
N LEU A 98 -13.30 0.74 0.56
CA LEU A 98 -14.39 1.58 0.14
C LEU A 98 -15.60 1.43 1.07
N ILE A 99 -15.97 2.53 1.72
CA ILE A 99 -17.19 2.66 2.51
C ILE A 99 -18.34 3.07 1.58
N GLY A 100 -19.45 2.36 1.66
CA GLY A 100 -20.67 2.68 0.95
C GLY A 100 -21.69 1.57 1.05
N SER A 101 -22.91 1.83 0.58
CA SER A 101 -23.96 0.82 0.41
C SER A 101 -24.23 0.63 -1.08
N GLY A 102 -23.90 -0.54 -1.62
CA GLY A 102 -24.02 -0.82 -3.05
C GLY A 102 -23.46 -2.20 -3.41
N VAL A 103 -23.62 -2.59 -4.67
CA VAL A 103 -22.94 -3.76 -5.24
C VAL A 103 -22.04 -3.23 -6.35
N TRP A 104 -20.74 -3.27 -6.12
CA TRP A 104 -19.73 -2.82 -7.08
C TRP A 104 -19.08 -4.03 -7.71
N LYS A 105 -18.80 -3.94 -9.02
CA LYS A 105 -18.16 -5.04 -9.74
C LYS A 105 -16.67 -4.79 -9.88
N PRO A 106 -15.84 -5.84 -9.78
CA PRO A 106 -14.45 -5.77 -10.19
C PRO A 106 -14.31 -5.15 -11.59
N GLY A 107 -13.39 -4.20 -11.75
CA GLY A 107 -13.17 -3.46 -12.99
C GLY A 107 -13.96 -2.15 -13.11
N GLU A 108 -14.87 -1.84 -12.19
CA GLU A 108 -15.57 -0.56 -12.16
C GLU A 108 -14.70 0.55 -11.53
N PHE A 109 -14.80 1.76 -12.08
CA PHE A 109 -14.20 2.95 -11.46
C PHE A 109 -15.26 3.71 -10.65
N VAL A 110 -14.93 4.01 -9.41
CA VAL A 110 -15.76 4.82 -8.51
C VAL A 110 -15.00 6.07 -8.09
N ARG A 111 -15.73 7.18 -7.93
CA ARG A 111 -15.18 8.39 -7.31
C ARG A 111 -15.35 8.25 -5.80
N ALA A 112 -14.24 8.32 -5.06
CA ALA A 112 -14.27 8.22 -3.61
C ALA A 112 -13.46 9.33 -2.95
N ARG A 113 -13.92 9.78 -1.78
CA ARG A 113 -13.18 10.72 -0.93
C ARG A 113 -12.44 9.94 0.13
N VAL A 114 -11.12 10.11 0.22
CA VAL A 114 -10.31 9.50 1.27
C VAL A 114 -10.71 10.13 2.61
N VAL A 115 -11.18 9.32 3.55
CA VAL A 115 -11.62 9.74 4.89
C VAL A 115 -10.66 9.26 5.98
N GLY A 116 -9.81 8.29 5.68
CA GLY A 116 -8.82 7.75 6.60
C GLY A 116 -7.62 7.16 5.87
N ALA A 117 -6.54 7.00 6.63
CA ALA A 117 -5.31 6.35 6.21
C ALA A 117 -4.83 5.44 7.34
N HIS A 118 -4.30 4.29 6.96
CA HIS A 118 -3.52 3.39 7.79
C HIS A 118 -2.08 3.34 7.25
N ASP A 119 -1.21 2.55 7.89
CA ASP A 119 0.22 2.48 7.58
C ASP A 119 0.50 2.32 6.07
N TYR A 120 -0.27 1.45 5.40
CA TYR A 120 -0.15 1.21 3.97
C TYR A 120 -1.46 1.39 3.20
N ASP A 121 -2.59 1.33 3.89
CA ASP A 121 -3.92 1.32 3.28
C ASP A 121 -4.64 2.66 3.40
N LEU A 122 -5.61 2.88 2.51
CA LEU A 122 -6.51 4.03 2.55
C LEU A 122 -7.93 3.57 2.86
N VAL A 123 -8.70 4.45 3.50
CA VAL A 123 -10.14 4.30 3.67
C VAL A 123 -10.83 5.45 2.97
N ALA A 124 -11.75 5.15 2.06
CA ALA A 124 -12.43 6.15 1.26
C ALA A 124 -13.95 5.90 1.21
N GLU A 125 -14.72 6.98 1.32
CA GLU A 125 -16.17 6.97 1.18
C GLU A 125 -16.55 7.26 -0.27
N ILE A 126 -17.39 6.42 -0.86
CA ILE A 126 -17.82 6.58 -2.25
C ILE A 126 -18.74 7.81 -2.36
N VAL A 127 -18.38 8.75 -3.24
CA VAL A 127 -19.16 9.97 -3.51
C VAL A 127 -19.98 9.85 -4.80
N GLU A 128 -19.45 9.22 -5.84
CA GLU A 128 -20.17 9.01 -7.11
C GLU A 128 -19.75 7.69 -7.79
N THR A 129 -20.72 7.02 -8.42
CA THR A 129 -20.45 5.82 -9.24
C THR A 129 -20.41 6.21 -10.71
N THR A 130 -19.27 6.04 -11.36
CA THR A 130 -19.16 6.26 -12.80
C THR A 130 -19.68 5.03 -13.53
N HIS A 131 -21.01 4.94 -13.71
CA HIS A 131 -21.59 3.91 -14.56
C HIS A 131 -21.24 4.18 -16.02
N GLN A 132 -20.24 3.46 -16.56
CA GLN A 132 -20.08 3.34 -18.00
C GLN A 132 -21.31 2.60 -18.54
N SER A 133 -22.27 3.38 -19.02
CA SER A 133 -23.40 2.88 -19.80
C SER A 133 -22.84 2.21 -21.06
N THR A 134 -22.70 0.89 -21.05
CA THR A 134 -22.63 0.13 -22.30
C THR A 134 -24.00 0.21 -22.97
N SER A 135 -24.16 1.25 -23.79
CA SER A 135 -25.11 1.24 -24.88
C SER A 135 -24.49 0.39 -26.00
N SER A 136 -25.11 -0.77 -26.25
CA SER A 136 -25.37 -1.44 -27.54
C SER A 136 -25.37 -2.96 -27.41
#